data_AF-X6LRB8-F1
#
_entry.id   AF-X6LRB8-F1
#
_cell.length_a   1.000
_cell.length_b   1.000
_cell.length_c   1.000
_cell.angle_alpha   90.00
_cell.angle_beta   90.00
_cell.angle_gamma   90.00
#
_symmetry.space_group_name_H-M   'P 1'
#
loop_
_entity.id
_entity.type
_entity.pdbx_description
1 polymer ?
#
loop_
_entity_poly.entity_id
_entity_poly.type
_entity_poly.pdbx_seq_one_letter_code
_entity_poly.pdbx_strand_id
1 'polypeptide(L)'
;MSCADILNHYAQNEQTFTQKISELENLYVGSWAKFRKKRGDLKKKSTFIACCYNEKVFDAVKKLNQFFIHRMPITKSEEKKSIIGILNYSKILRFIIQQVRFFIVIYLLKKKNKNERQMSHITNERLDG
;
A
#
# COMPACT_ATOMS: atom_id res chain seq x y z
N MET A 1 16.86 -2.13 4.51
CA MET A 1 17.83 -3.08 3.95
C MET A 1 17.40 -3.37 2.51
N SER A 2 18.11 -2.83 1.54
CA SER A 2 17.81 -2.96 0.10
C SER A 2 18.51 -4.19 -0.49
N CYS A 3 18.18 -4.59 -1.73
CA CYS A 3 18.91 -5.64 -2.43
C CYS A 3 20.43 -5.33 -2.53
N ALA A 4 20.81 -4.05 -2.50
CA ALA A 4 22.20 -3.63 -2.50
C ALA A 4 22.96 -4.06 -1.24
N ASP A 5 22.29 -4.18 -0.08
CA ASP A 5 22.95 -4.61 1.16
C ASP A 5 23.29 -6.11 1.15
N ILE A 6 22.50 -6.90 0.40
CA ILE A 6 22.78 -8.31 0.17
C ILE A 6 23.98 -8.43 -0.75
N LEU A 7 23.96 -7.77 -1.90
CA LEU A 7 25.10 -7.80 -2.83
C LEU A 7 26.38 -7.26 -2.18
N ASN A 8 26.32 -6.17 -1.42
CA ASN A 8 27.47 -5.61 -0.70
C ASN A 8 28.03 -6.55 0.38
N HIS A 9 27.20 -7.38 1.02
CA HIS A 9 27.68 -8.36 2.00
C HIS A 9 28.54 -9.45 1.33
N TYR A 10 28.22 -9.81 0.09
CA TYR A 10 28.88 -10.92 -0.62
C TYR A 10 29.93 -10.47 -1.65
N ALA A 11 29.91 -9.21 -2.08
CA ALA A 11 30.80 -8.63 -3.11
C ALA A 11 32.19 -8.16 -2.62
N GLN A 12 32.62 -8.50 -1.40
CA GLN A 12 33.85 -7.94 -0.83
C GLN A 12 35.16 -8.51 -1.43
N ASN A 13 35.12 -9.64 -2.14
CA ASN A 13 36.28 -10.21 -2.84
C ASN A 13 35.82 -11.13 -3.98
N GLU A 14 36.32 -10.91 -5.19
CA GLU A 14 35.92 -11.55 -6.46
C GLU A 14 36.11 -13.08 -6.46
N GLN A 15 37.18 -13.61 -5.85
CA GLN A 15 37.39 -15.06 -5.73
C GLN A 15 36.37 -15.73 -4.80
N THR A 16 35.95 -15.02 -3.74
CA THR A 16 34.92 -15.53 -2.83
C THR A 16 33.50 -15.23 -3.33
N PHE A 17 33.34 -14.30 -4.27
CA PHE A 17 32.06 -13.85 -4.78
C PHE A 17 31.31 -14.97 -5.49
N THR A 18 31.97 -15.69 -6.40
CA THR A 18 31.34 -16.80 -7.15
C THR A 18 30.85 -17.90 -6.21
N GLN A 19 31.67 -18.27 -5.22
CA GLN A 19 31.31 -19.27 -4.21
C GLN A 19 30.13 -18.78 -3.33
N LYS A 20 30.17 -17.52 -2.88
CA LYS A 20 29.13 -16.88 -2.08
C LYS A 20 27.82 -16.67 -2.82
N ILE A 21 27.86 -16.41 -4.13
CA ILE A 21 26.68 -16.34 -4.99
C ILE A 21 26.06 -17.73 -5.12
N SER A 22 26.86 -18.78 -5.33
CA SER A 22 26.36 -20.16 -5.35
C SER A 22 25.71 -20.56 -4.02
N GLU A 23 26.26 -20.12 -2.88
CA GLU A 23 25.62 -20.31 -1.57
C GLU A 23 24.28 -19.56 -1.46
N LEU A 24 24.20 -18.34 -1.97
CA LEU A 24 22.97 -17.53 -1.99
C LEU A 24 21.88 -18.16 -2.86
N GLU A 25 22.22 -18.70 -4.02
CA GLU A 25 21.27 -19.36 -4.94
C GLU A 25 20.56 -20.55 -4.27
N ASN A 26 21.25 -21.23 -3.37
CA ASN A 26 20.72 -22.37 -2.62
C ASN A 26 20.10 -21.98 -1.26
N LEU A 27 20.14 -20.69 -0.90
CA LEU A 27 19.69 -20.23 0.40
C LEU A 27 18.16 -20.01 0.44
N TYR A 28 17.46 -20.81 1.26
CA TYR A 28 16.05 -20.56 1.54
C TYR A 28 15.83 -19.20 2.24
N VAL A 29 14.76 -18.49 1.88
CA VAL A 29 14.34 -17.22 2.51
C VAL A 29 14.22 -17.34 4.04
N GLY A 30 13.75 -18.49 4.54
CA GLY A 30 13.67 -18.77 5.97
C GLY A 30 15.05 -18.82 6.66
N SER A 31 16.05 -19.41 6.00
CA SER A 31 17.43 -19.45 6.47
C SER A 31 18.05 -18.06 6.50
N TRP A 32 17.81 -17.26 5.45
CA TRP A 32 18.23 -15.86 5.38
C TRP A 32 17.60 -14.99 6.48
N ALA A 33 16.29 -15.15 6.73
CA ALA A 33 15.60 -14.42 7.80
C ALA A 33 16.19 -14.75 9.19
N LYS A 34 16.52 -16.02 9.45
CA LYS A 34 17.21 -16.44 10.68
C LYS A 34 18.60 -15.81 10.80
N PHE A 35 19.36 -15.79 9.70
CA PHE A 35 20.69 -15.17 9.65
C PHE A 35 20.64 -13.68 10.02
N ARG A 36 19.72 -12.91 9.42
CA ARG A 36 19.53 -11.50 9.76
C ARG A 36 19.15 -11.25 11.22
N LYS A 37 18.37 -12.17 11.81
CA LYS A 37 18.01 -12.10 13.24
C LYS A 37 19.24 -12.30 14.13
N LYS A 38 20.16 -13.19 13.74
CA LYS A 38 21.42 -13.42 14.48
C LYS A 38 22.36 -12.21 14.45
N ARG A 39 22.44 -11.48 13.32
CA ARG A 39 23.28 -10.28 13.18
C ARG A 39 22.76 -9.04 13.93
N GLY A 40 21.55 -9.10 14.51
CA GLY A 40 20.91 -7.94 15.14
C GLY A 40 20.27 -6.96 14.16
N ASP A 41 20.34 -7.22 12.85
CA ASP A 41 19.75 -6.37 11.80
C ASP A 41 18.21 -6.31 11.85
N LEU A 42 17.59 -7.31 12.48
CA LEU A 42 16.18 -7.34 12.79
C LEU A 42 16.02 -7.02 14.27
N LYS A 43 15.43 -5.86 14.59
CA LYS A 43 15.03 -5.52 15.97
C LYS A 43 14.22 -6.68 16.58
N LYS A 44 14.43 -6.97 17.87
CA LYS A 44 13.81 -8.08 18.62
C LYS A 44 12.31 -8.18 18.30
N LYS A 45 11.89 -9.34 17.77
CA LYS A 45 10.52 -9.69 17.33
C LYS A 45 9.92 -8.67 16.34
N SER A 46 10.31 -8.73 15.07
CA SER A 46 9.50 -8.10 14.02
C SER A 46 8.14 -8.79 13.96
N THR A 47 7.14 -8.22 14.60
CA THR A 47 5.77 -8.74 14.58
C THR A 47 5.24 -8.67 13.15
N PHE A 48 4.61 -9.74 12.67
CA PHE A 48 3.93 -9.73 11.39
C PHE A 48 2.66 -8.85 11.48
N ILE A 49 2.78 -7.62 10.98
CA ILE A 49 1.70 -6.64 10.94
C ILE A 49 0.94 -6.79 9.62
N ALA A 50 -0.36 -7.03 9.71
CA ALA A 50 -1.27 -7.17 8.58
C ALA A 50 -2.62 -6.53 8.93
N CYS A 51 -3.40 -6.20 7.91
CA CYS A 51 -4.80 -5.77 8.06
C CYS A 51 -5.74 -6.79 7.42
N CYS A 52 -6.95 -6.91 7.95
CA CYS A 52 -7.98 -7.74 7.33
C CYS A 52 -8.65 -6.96 6.18
N TYR A 53 -9.16 -7.66 5.16
CA TYR A 53 -9.81 -7.01 4.00
C TYR A 53 -11.07 -6.21 4.35
N ASN A 54 -11.71 -6.52 5.47
CA ASN A 54 -12.89 -5.84 6.00
C ASN A 54 -12.55 -4.69 6.97
N GLU A 55 -11.26 -4.42 7.20
CA GLU A 55 -10.80 -3.32 8.05
C GLU A 55 -10.94 -1.97 7.33
N LYS A 56 -11.25 -0.90 8.07
CA LYS A 56 -11.35 0.45 7.50
C LYS A 56 -9.97 0.93 7.02
N VAL A 57 -9.95 1.61 5.86
CA VAL A 57 -8.71 2.16 5.27
C VAL A 57 -7.97 3.08 6.24
N PHE A 58 -8.70 3.87 7.05
CA PHE A 58 -8.11 4.77 8.04
C PHE A 58 -7.32 4.01 9.13
N ASP A 59 -7.87 2.91 9.62
CA ASP A 59 -7.21 2.08 10.63
C ASP A 59 -5.98 1.37 10.04
N ALA A 60 -6.06 0.96 8.78
CA ALA A 60 -4.91 0.43 8.04
C ALA A 60 -3.78 1.47 7.88
N VAL A 61 -4.12 2.74 7.60
CA VAL A 61 -3.13 3.84 7.54
C VAL A 61 -2.49 4.09 8.91
N LYS A 62 -3.29 4.09 9.98
CA LYS A 62 -2.76 4.21 11.35
C LYS A 62 -1.76 3.11 11.66
N LYS A 63 -2.04 1.85 11.29
CA LYS A 63 -1.09 0.73 11.46
C LYS A 63 0.20 0.94 10.67
N LEU A 64 0.11 1.34 9.40
CA LEU A 64 1.31 1.63 8.58
C LEU A 64 2.21 2.67 9.27
N ASN A 65 1.60 3.74 9.80
CA ASN A 65 2.33 4.81 10.48
C ASN A 65 2.89 4.36 11.84
N GLN A 66 2.08 3.74 12.68
CA GLN A 66 2.45 3.30 14.03
C GLN A 66 3.62 2.31 14.02
N PHE A 67 3.64 1.38 13.06
CA PHE A 67 4.69 0.37 12.95
C PHE A 67 5.85 0.80 12.04
N PHE A 68 5.83 2.04 11.50
CA PHE A 68 6.82 2.56 10.56
C PHE A 68 7.08 1.60 9.38
N ILE A 69 6.00 1.03 8.82
CA ILE A 69 6.07 0.09 7.69
C ILE A 69 5.46 0.73 6.43
N HIS A 70 6.05 0.43 5.28
CA HIS A 70 5.59 0.95 3.99
C HIS A 70 4.73 -0.04 3.20
N ARG A 71 4.78 -1.31 3.57
CA ARG A 71 4.06 -2.41 2.91
C ARG A 71 3.40 -3.26 3.97
N MET A 72 2.08 -3.34 3.94
CA MET A 72 1.29 -4.14 4.86
C MET A 72 0.49 -5.18 4.08
N PRO A 73 0.65 -6.48 4.38
CA PRO A 73 -0.20 -7.53 3.82
C PRO A 73 -1.67 -7.33 4.18
N ILE A 74 -2.53 -7.60 3.21
CA ILE A 74 -3.98 -7.69 3.39
C ILE A 74 -4.34 -9.17 3.50
N THR A 75 -5.05 -9.55 4.55
CA THR A 75 -5.45 -10.94 4.79
C THR A 75 -6.94 -11.16 4.57
N LYS A 76 -7.30 -12.37 4.12
CA LYS A 76 -8.71 -12.76 3.94
C LYS A 76 -9.45 -12.93 5.26
N SER A 77 -8.75 -13.24 6.34
CA SER A 77 -9.31 -13.36 7.69
C SER A 77 -8.31 -12.86 8.73
N GLU A 78 -8.78 -12.68 9.95
CA GLU A 78 -7.96 -12.27 11.09
C GLU A 78 -6.90 -13.30 11.49
N GLU A 79 -7.06 -14.56 11.09
CA GLU A 79 -6.08 -15.63 11.34
C GLU A 79 -4.78 -15.45 10.54
N LYS A 80 -4.71 -14.49 9.62
CA LYS A 80 -3.53 -14.15 8.81
C LYS A 80 -2.96 -15.30 7.96
N LYS A 81 -3.72 -16.37 7.74
CA LYS A 81 -3.29 -17.56 6.97
C LYS A 81 -3.25 -17.34 5.46
N SER A 82 -4.06 -16.42 4.95
CA SER A 82 -4.19 -16.15 3.51
C SER A 82 -3.98 -14.67 3.23
N ILE A 83 -2.95 -14.36 2.45
CA ILE A 83 -2.64 -13.01 1.98
C ILE A 83 -3.27 -12.82 0.60
N ILE A 84 -4.13 -11.82 0.47
CA ILE A 84 -4.83 -11.50 -0.78
C ILE A 84 -4.20 -10.31 -1.52
N GLY A 85 -3.32 -9.56 -0.84
CA GLY A 85 -2.67 -8.41 -1.45
C GLY A 85 -1.69 -7.71 -0.52
N ILE A 86 -1.07 -6.66 -1.07
CA ILE A 86 -0.15 -5.78 -0.34
C ILE A 86 -0.66 -4.35 -0.47
N LEU A 87 -0.98 -3.75 0.68
CA LEU A 87 -1.31 -2.34 0.83
C LEU A 87 -0.04 -1.52 1.01
N ASN A 88 0.03 -0.35 0.37
CA ASN A 88 1.12 0.61 0.54
C ASN A 88 0.59 2.04 0.39
N TYR A 89 1.39 3.03 0.82
CA TYR A 89 1.00 4.44 0.76
C TYR A 89 0.64 4.90 -0.66
N SER A 90 1.35 4.44 -1.69
CA SER A 90 1.04 4.85 -3.08
C SER A 90 -0.35 4.39 -3.54
N LYS A 91 -0.78 3.17 -3.17
CA LYS A 91 -2.10 2.64 -3.49
C LYS A 91 -3.20 3.38 -2.73
N ILE A 92 -2.94 3.70 -1.46
CA ILE A 92 -3.87 4.46 -0.61
C ILE A 92 -4.06 5.87 -1.17
N LEU A 93 -2.97 6.59 -1.45
CA LEU A 93 -3.05 7.94 -2.02
C LEU A 93 -3.74 7.94 -3.38
N ARG A 94 -3.42 6.98 -4.25
CA ARG A 94 -4.10 6.82 -5.55
C ARG A 94 -5.60 6.62 -5.36
N PHE A 95 -6.01 5.76 -4.42
CA PHE A 95 -7.42 5.54 -4.09
C PHE A 95 -8.08 6.84 -3.60
N ILE A 96 -7.48 7.56 -2.66
CA ILE A 96 -8.04 8.83 -2.14
C ILE A 96 -8.22 9.85 -3.26
N ILE A 97 -7.21 10.04 -4.11
CA ILE A 97 -7.27 10.96 -5.26
C ILE A 97 -8.41 10.55 -6.21
N GLN A 98 -8.57 9.27 -6.49
CA GLN A 98 -9.66 8.77 -7.33
C GLN A 98 -11.04 9.05 -6.71
N GLN A 99 -11.20 8.82 -5.41
CA GLN A 99 -12.45 9.12 -4.72
C GLN A 99 -12.78 10.62 -4.74
N VAL A 100 -11.80 11.49 -4.43
CA VAL A 100 -11.99 12.95 -4.44
C VAL A 100 -12.38 13.45 -5.84
N ARG A 101 -11.68 12.97 -6.89
CA ARG A 101 -12.03 13.32 -8.28
C ARG A 101 -13.46 12.90 -8.62
N PHE A 102 -13.85 11.69 -8.23
CA PHE A 102 -15.21 11.21 -8.45
C PHE A 102 -16.25 12.10 -7.75
N PHE A 103 -16.02 12.46 -6.49
CA PHE A 103 -16.91 13.36 -5.75
C PHE A 103 -17.03 14.75 -6.40
N ILE A 104 -15.91 15.32 -6.88
CA ILE A 104 -15.92 16.61 -7.57
C ILE A 104 -16.78 16.54 -8.84
N VAL A 105 -16.62 15.50 -9.66
CA VAL A 105 -17.41 15.31 -10.88
C VAL A 105 -18.90 15.22 -10.55
N ILE A 106 -19.27 14.40 -9.57
CA ILE A 106 -20.67 14.26 -9.14
C ILE A 106 -21.24 15.59 -8.63
N TYR A 107 -20.47 16.34 -7.83
CA TYR A 107 -20.88 17.65 -7.34
C TYR A 107 -21.12 18.65 -8.48
N LEU A 108 -20.20 18.72 -9.44
CA LEU A 108 -20.32 19.61 -10.61
C LEU A 108 -21.53 19.24 -11.49
N LEU A 109 -21.77 17.94 -11.72
CA LEU A 109 -22.95 17.47 -12.45
C LEU A 109 -24.26 17.85 -11.73
N LYS A 110 -24.32 17.66 -10.40
CA LYS A 110 -25.48 18.09 -9.60
C LYS A 110 -25.70 19.60 -9.68
N LYS A 111 -24.63 20.40 -9.65
CA LYS A 111 -24.71 21.87 -9.77
C LYS A 111 -25.22 22.28 -11.15
N LYS A 112 -24.71 21.67 -12.23
CA LYS A 112 -25.16 21.92 -13.61
C LYS A 112 -26.67 21.63 -13.76
N ASN A 113 -27.12 20.47 -13.33
CA ASN A 113 -28.54 20.09 -13.40
C ASN A 113 -29.45 21.03 -12.60
N LYS A 114 -28.99 21.54 -11.45
CA LYS A 114 -29.75 22.52 -10.65
C LYS A 114 -29.90 23.85 -11.40
N ASN A 115 -28.83 24.33 -12.04
CA ASN A 115 -28.84 25.58 -12.80
C ASN A 115 -29.72 25.47 -14.06
N GLU A 116 -29.69 24.34 -14.76
CA GLU A 116 -30.55 24.10 -15.94
C GLU A 116 -32.03 24.11 -15.57
N ARG A 117 -32.41 23.50 -14.43
CA ARG A 117 -33.79 23.55 -13.92
C ARG A 117 -34.25 24.95 -13.54
N GLN A 118 -33.36 25.77 -12.95
CA GLN A 118 -33.69 27.16 -12.62
C GLN A 118 -33.89 28.02 -13.88
N MET A 119 -33.04 27.84 -14.89
CA MET A 119 -33.18 28.53 -16.17
C MET A 119 -34.46 28.14 -16.91
N SER A 120 -34.84 26.87 -16.91
CA SER A 120 -36.10 26.42 -17.54
C SER A 120 -37.34 26.99 -16.85
N HIS A 121 -37.31 27.15 -15.52
CA HIS A 121 -38.40 27.81 -14.79
C HIS A 121 -38.52 29.30 -15.15
N ILE A 122 -37.40 30.02 -15.23
CA ILE A 122 -37.37 31.45 -15.60
C ILE A 122 -37.85 31.68 -17.04
N THR A 123 -37.51 30.77 -17.98
CA THR A 123 -37.96 30.90 -19.37
C THR A 123 -39.45 30.64 -19.54
N ASN A 124 -40.03 29.71 -18.78
CA ASN A 124 -41.46 29.44 -18.85
C ASN A 124 -42.29 30.59 -18.27
N GLU A 125 -41.85 31.20 -17.16
CA GLU A 125 -42.55 32.36 -16.57
C GLU A 125 -42.55 33.61 -17.47
N ARG A 126 -41.62 33.73 -18.43
CA ARG A 126 -41.56 34.84 -19.40
C ARG A 126 -42.40 34.63 -20.66
N LEU A 127 -42.87 33.42 -20.92
CA LEU A 127 -43.68 33.10 -22.10
C LEU A 127 -45.18 33.15 -21.80
N ASP A 128 -45.57 33.07 -20.52
CA ASP A 128 -46.96 33.03 -20.06
C ASP A 128 -47.50 34.39 -19.54
N GLY A 129 -46.74 35.49 -19.69
CA GLY A 129 -47.12 36.86 -19.29
C GLY A 129 -46.91 37.89 -20.39
#